data_AF-F7L1Q7-F1
#
_entry.id   AF-F7L1Q7-F1
#
_cell.length_a   1.000
_cell.length_b   1.000
_cell.length_c   1.000
_cell.angle_alpha   90.00
_cell.angle_beta   90.00
_cell.angle_gamma   90.00
#
_symmetry.space_group_name_H-M   'P 1'
#
loop_
_entity.id
_entity.type
_entity.pdbx_description
1 polymer ?
#
loop_
_entity_poly.entity_id
_entity_poly.type
_entity_poly.pdbx_seq_one_letter_code
_entity_poly.pdbx_strand_id
1 'polypeptide(L)'
;MENLYQNRAPALLIEIINRKLEYIGKNIIKIDTFKVKASQLNHSTNEYEKKSLSKRWVEISGNKIQRDLYSAFLIKNVKENLEEVNIEKAQKEFKNFVKLHNEEIERIKKGNVKTLKCMGF
;
A
#
# COMPACT_ATOMS: atom_id res chain seq x y z
N MET A 1 25.95 -8.34 22.32
CA MET A 1 25.18 -8.40 21.05
C MET A 1 24.52 -7.05 20.88
N GLU A 2 25.05 -6.21 20.00
CA GLU A 2 24.47 -4.91 19.65
C GLU A 2 23.09 -5.11 19.00
N ASN A 3 22.05 -4.61 19.66
CA ASN A 3 20.76 -4.40 19.04
C ASN A 3 20.91 -3.25 18.04
N LEU A 4 21.19 -3.56 16.77
CA LEU A 4 20.93 -2.64 15.67
C LEU A 4 19.42 -2.41 15.59
N TYR A 5 18.92 -1.46 16.39
CA TYR A 5 17.72 -0.73 16.02
C TYR A 5 17.97 -0.20 14.62
N GLN A 6 17.26 -0.75 13.63
CA GLN A 6 17.30 -0.18 12.29
C GLN A 6 16.76 1.25 12.42
N ASN A 7 17.65 2.24 12.42
CA ASN A 7 17.36 3.68 12.45
C ASN A 7 16.59 4.08 11.19
N ARG A 8 15.37 3.57 11.06
CA ARG A 8 14.41 4.00 10.06
C ARG A 8 13.83 5.28 10.64
N ALA A 9 13.99 6.40 9.95
CA ALA A 9 13.46 7.70 10.35
C ALA A 9 12.18 8.01 9.54
N PRO A 10 11.07 7.27 9.71
CA PRO A 10 9.87 7.44 8.90
C PRO A 10 9.24 8.83 9.11
N ALA A 11 9.31 9.38 10.33
CA ALA A 11 8.83 10.73 10.62
C ALA A 11 9.60 11.79 9.79
N LEU A 12 10.93 11.69 9.76
CA LEU A 12 11.77 12.59 8.95
C LEU A 12 11.52 12.41 7.46
N LEU A 13 11.32 11.17 6.99
CA LEU A 13 10.96 10.93 5.58
C LEU A 13 9.63 11.60 5.22
N ILE A 14 8.60 11.46 6.07
CA ILE A 14 7.31 12.12 5.90
C ILE A 14 7.46 13.63 5.88
N GLU A 15 8.26 14.19 6.79
CA GLU A 15 8.54 15.63 6.84
C GLU A 15 9.23 16.14 5.56
N ILE A 16 10.25 15.43 5.07
CA ILE A 16 10.95 15.76 3.82
C ILE A 16 9.98 15.71 2.64
N ILE A 17 9.11 14.70 2.56
CA ILE A 17 8.12 14.58 1.49
C ILE A 17 7.13 15.75 1.58
N ASN A 18 6.63 16.09 2.77
CA ASN A 18 5.69 17.19 2.95
C ASN A 18 6.28 18.52 2.51
N ARG A 19 7.51 18.82 2.95
CA ARG A 19 8.24 20.04 2.52
C ARG A 19 8.42 20.11 1.00
N LYS A 20 8.68 18.98 0.34
CA LYS A 20 8.79 18.94 -1.14
C LYS A 20 7.44 19.15 -1.83
N LEU A 21 6.35 18.66 -1.25
CA LEU A 21 5.00 18.89 -1.76
C LEU A 21 4.59 20.36 -1.60
N GLU A 22 4.99 21.02 -0.51
CA GLU A 22 4.68 22.43 -0.27
C GLU A 22 5.25 23.34 -1.37
N TYR A 23 6.43 23.02 -1.92
CA TYR A 23 7.02 23.75 -3.05
C TYR A 23 6.15 23.74 -4.32
N ILE A 24 5.20 22.81 -4.44
CA ILE A 24 4.25 22.73 -5.56
C ILE A 24 2.80 22.95 -5.09
N GLY A 25 2.59 23.59 -3.93
CA GLY A 25 1.27 23.89 -3.39
C GLY A 25 0.47 22.65 -2.96
N LYS A 26 1.14 21.57 -2.57
CA LYS A 26 0.53 20.33 -2.07
C LYS A 26 0.99 20.00 -0.65
N ASN A 27 0.30 19.07 0.00
CA ASN A 27 0.66 18.57 1.32
C ASN A 27 0.36 17.06 1.42
N ILE A 28 0.94 16.41 2.43
CA ILE A 28 0.56 15.04 2.79
C ILE A 28 -0.79 15.06 3.48
N ILE A 29 -1.66 14.13 3.08
CA ILE A 29 -2.90 13.80 3.78
C ILE A 29 -2.65 12.56 4.63
N LYS A 30 -2.85 12.66 5.94
CA LYS A 30 -2.66 11.55 6.88
C LYS A 30 -3.99 10.86 7.14
N ILE A 31 -4.01 9.54 7.04
CA ILE A 31 -5.17 8.72 7.37
C ILE A 31 -5.08 8.19 8.82
N ASP A 32 -6.22 7.83 9.40
CA ASP A 32 -6.24 7.06 10.64
C ASP A 32 -5.87 5.61 10.34
N THR A 33 -4.59 5.27 10.52
CA THR A 33 -4.08 3.92 10.25
C THR A 33 -4.68 2.86 11.17
N PHE A 34 -5.12 3.24 12.38
CA PHE A 34 -5.72 2.32 13.34
C PHE A 34 -7.14 1.95 12.96
N LYS A 35 -7.89 2.88 12.37
CA LYS A 35 -9.24 2.61 11.84
C LYS A 35 -9.19 1.93 10.48
N VAL A 36 -8.39 2.44 9.54
CA VAL A 36 -8.33 1.95 8.16
C VAL A 36 -7.78 0.53 8.05
N LYS A 37 -6.72 0.19 8.80
CA LYS A 37 -6.06 -1.14 8.80
C LYS A 37 -5.87 -1.74 7.39
N ALA A 38 -5.38 -0.95 6.43
CA ALA A 38 -5.30 -1.32 5.01
C ALA A 38 -4.50 -2.61 4.71
N SER A 39 -3.59 -3.02 5.58
CA SER A 39 -2.84 -4.28 5.43
C SER A 39 -3.65 -5.54 5.73
N GLN A 40 -4.82 -5.38 6.37
CA GLN A 40 -5.69 -6.45 6.83
C GLN A 40 -6.99 -6.54 6.03
N LEU A 41 -7.47 -5.42 5.49
CA LEU A 41 -8.76 -5.35 4.79
C LEU A 41 -8.78 -6.08 3.44
N ASN A 42 -9.83 -6.85 3.19
CA ASN A 42 -10.26 -7.31 1.86
C ASN A 42 -11.47 -6.47 1.41
N HIS A 43 -11.33 -5.64 0.37
CA HIS A 43 -12.43 -4.78 -0.07
C HIS A 43 -13.61 -5.57 -0.66
N SER A 44 -13.36 -6.76 -1.18
CA SER A 44 -14.38 -7.56 -1.87
C SER A 44 -15.31 -8.28 -0.89
N THR A 45 -14.81 -8.64 0.30
CA THR A 45 -15.62 -9.26 1.37
C THR A 45 -15.92 -8.29 2.52
N ASN A 46 -15.25 -7.13 2.53
CA ASN A 46 -15.27 -6.16 3.63
C ASN A 46 -14.79 -6.73 4.98
N GLU A 47 -13.95 -7.76 4.94
CA GLU A 47 -13.42 -8.42 6.14
C GLU A 47 -11.97 -8.03 6.41
N TYR A 48 -11.57 -8.11 7.68
CA TYR A 48 -10.21 -7.85 8.14
C TYR A 48 -9.54 -9.16 8.55
N GLU A 49 -8.43 -9.50 7.89
CA GLU A 49 -7.61 -10.66 8.21
C GLU A 49 -6.21 -10.21 8.63
N LYS A 50 -5.74 -10.64 9.81
CA LYS A 50 -4.35 -10.40 10.20
C LYS A 50 -3.43 -11.28 9.35
N LYS A 51 -2.51 -10.65 8.63
CA LYS A 51 -1.55 -11.32 7.74
C LYS A 51 -0.14 -11.24 8.33
N SER A 52 0.61 -12.34 8.24
CA SER A 52 2.02 -12.35 8.64
C SER A 52 2.84 -11.43 7.73
N LEU A 53 3.89 -10.80 8.29
CA LEU A 53 4.77 -9.92 7.53
C LEU A 53 5.47 -10.64 6.36
N SER A 54 5.71 -11.95 6.49
CA SER A 54 6.30 -12.80 5.45
C SER A 54 5.37 -13.07 4.27
N LYS A 55 4.04 -12.99 4.45
CA LYS A 55 3.05 -13.19 3.37
C LYS A 55 2.95 -11.92 2.50
N ARG A 56 3.80 -11.85 1.46
CA ARG A 56 3.89 -10.69 0.54
C ARG A 56 2.85 -10.67 -0.59
N TRP A 57 2.20 -11.80 -0.82
CA TRP A 57 1.17 -11.96 -1.86
C TRP A 57 -0.15 -12.34 -1.22
N VAL A 58 -1.24 -11.78 -1.75
CA VAL A 58 -2.62 -12.02 -1.29
C VAL A 58 -3.50 -12.35 -2.47
N GLU A 59 -4.54 -13.15 -2.25
CA GLU A 59 -5.56 -13.42 -3.24
C GLU A 59 -6.77 -12.52 -2.97
N ILE A 60 -7.18 -11.74 -3.97
CA ILE A 60 -8.32 -10.82 -3.89
C ILE A 60 -9.15 -11.01 -5.15
N SER A 61 -10.39 -11.48 -4.98
CA SER A 61 -11.30 -11.81 -6.10
C SER A 61 -10.63 -12.67 -7.19
N GLY A 62 -9.91 -13.72 -6.79
CA GLY A 62 -9.19 -14.63 -7.70
C GLY A 62 -7.92 -14.06 -8.33
N ASN A 63 -7.48 -12.85 -7.95
CA ASN A 63 -6.24 -12.25 -8.46
C ASN A 63 -5.13 -12.34 -7.41
N LYS A 64 -3.94 -12.75 -7.83
CA LYS A 64 -2.73 -12.75 -7.00
C LYS A 64 -2.08 -11.37 -7.00
N ILE A 65 -2.22 -10.64 -5.89
CA ILE A 65 -1.82 -9.24 -5.76
C ILE A 65 -0.69 -9.10 -4.73
N GLN A 66 0.28 -8.22 -5.01
CA GLN A 66 1.33 -7.86 -4.05
C GLN A 66 0.72 -7.01 -2.93
N ARG A 67 0.94 -7.44 -1.69
CA ARG A 67 0.24 -6.93 -0.50
C ARG A 67 0.46 -5.43 -0.26
N ASP A 68 1.69 -4.95 -0.42
CA ASP A 68 2.04 -3.56 -0.12
C ASP A 68 1.42 -2.60 -1.18
N LEU A 69 1.39 -3.01 -2.45
CA LEU A 69 0.66 -2.32 -3.52
C LEU A 69 -0.85 -2.31 -3.27
N TYR A 70 -1.41 -3.42 -2.80
CA TYR A 70 -2.81 -3.51 -2.45
C TYR A 70 -3.19 -2.60 -1.28
N SER A 71 -2.36 -2.52 -0.23
CA SER A 71 -2.57 -1.56 0.85
C SER A 71 -2.52 -0.12 0.36
N ALA A 72 -1.60 0.23 -0.55
CA ALA A 72 -1.56 1.55 -1.15
C ALA A 72 -2.84 1.86 -1.97
N PHE A 73 -3.35 0.88 -2.71
CA PHE A 73 -4.61 0.98 -3.45
C PHE A 73 -5.81 1.26 -2.51
N LEU A 74 -5.87 0.59 -1.37
CA LEU A 74 -6.90 0.83 -0.36
C LEU A 74 -6.77 2.22 0.27
N ILE A 75 -5.55 2.66 0.59
CA ILE A 75 -5.27 4.00 1.14
C ILE A 75 -5.68 5.10 0.16
N LYS A 76 -5.43 4.93 -1.15
CA LYS A 76 -5.90 5.85 -2.20
C LYS A 76 -7.43 5.99 -2.22
N ASN A 77 -8.13 4.95 -1.79
CA ASN A 77 -9.59 4.84 -1.84
C ASN A 77 -10.27 5.06 -0.49
N VAL A 78 -9.64 5.74 0.47
CA VAL A 78 -10.31 6.17 1.71
C VAL A 78 -11.41 7.19 1.45
N LYS A 79 -12.41 7.23 2.34
CA LYS A 79 -13.42 8.29 2.37
C LYS A 79 -12.78 9.61 2.82
N GLU A 80 -13.50 10.70 2.63
CA GLU A 80 -13.06 12.06 3.02
C GLU A 80 -12.83 12.21 4.52
N ASN A 81 -13.45 11.36 5.36
CA ASN A 81 -13.18 11.31 6.79
C ASN A 81 -11.78 10.75 7.11
N LEU A 82 -11.09 10.11 6.16
CA LEU A 82 -9.75 9.52 6.28
C LEU A 82 -9.66 8.34 7.27
N GLU A 83 -10.78 7.75 7.65
CA GLU A 83 -10.87 6.71 8.68
C GLU A 83 -11.25 5.33 8.15
N GLU A 84 -11.83 5.27 6.96
CA GLU A 84 -12.33 4.02 6.37
C GLU A 84 -12.17 4.03 4.85
N VAL A 85 -12.07 2.84 4.27
CA VAL A 85 -12.03 2.66 2.81
C VAL A 85 -13.43 2.84 2.23
N ASN A 86 -13.53 3.61 1.15
CA ASN A 86 -14.72 3.63 0.31
C ASN A 86 -14.77 2.34 -0.52
N ILE A 87 -15.48 1.33 0.00
CA ILE A 87 -15.57 -0.01 -0.61
C ILE A 87 -16.15 0.05 -2.02
N GLU A 88 -17.21 0.83 -2.26
CA GLU A 88 -17.80 0.96 -3.59
C GLU A 88 -16.83 1.55 -4.60
N LYS A 89 -16.07 2.57 -4.20
CA LYS A 89 -15.04 3.18 -5.05
C LYS A 89 -13.91 2.19 -5.32
N ALA A 90 -13.42 1.49 -4.29
CA ALA A 90 -12.42 0.45 -4.44
C ALA A 90 -12.90 -0.64 -5.41
N GLN A 91 -14.14 -1.12 -5.28
CA GLN A 91 -14.72 -2.12 -6.18
C GLN A 91 -14.73 -1.64 -7.64
N LYS A 92 -15.13 -0.38 -7.88
CA LYS A 92 -15.15 0.24 -9.22
C LYS A 92 -13.75 0.39 -9.82
N GLU A 93 -12.75 0.76 -9.02
CA GLU A 93 -11.38 0.97 -9.47
C GLU A 93 -10.55 -0.33 -9.58
N PHE A 94 -10.97 -1.42 -8.93
CA PHE A 94 -10.15 -2.62 -8.74
C PHE A 94 -9.69 -3.24 -10.05
N LYS A 95 -10.57 -3.34 -11.06
CA LYS A 95 -10.21 -3.91 -12.38
C LYS A 95 -9.03 -3.16 -13.02
N ASN A 96 -9.03 -1.83 -12.96
CA ASN A 96 -7.94 -1.03 -13.52
C ASN A 96 -6.66 -1.16 -12.67
N PHE A 97 -6.80 -1.20 -11.35
CA PHE A 97 -5.68 -1.47 -10.46
C PHE A 97 -5.00 -2.82 -10.77
N VAL A 98 -5.76 -3.90 -10.94
CA VAL A 98 -5.22 -5.23 -11.28
C VAL A 98 -4.43 -5.20 -12.59
N LYS A 99 -4.95 -4.51 -13.61
CA LYS A 99 -4.24 -4.35 -14.89
C LYS A 99 -2.87 -3.68 -14.69
N LEU A 100 -2.85 -2.49 -14.08
CA LEU A 100 -1.61 -1.73 -13.85
C LEU A 100 -0.65 -2.44 -12.91
N HIS A 101 -1.18 -3.10 -11.88
CA HIS A 101 -0.40 -3.96 -10.98
C HIS A 101 0.33 -5.05 -11.77
N ASN A 102 -0.37 -5.80 -12.62
CA ASN A 102 0.24 -6.90 -13.35
C ASN A 102 1.30 -6.42 -14.34
N GLU A 103 1.05 -5.31 -15.04
CA GLU A 103 2.03 -4.67 -15.91
C GLU A 103 3.31 -4.29 -15.13
N GLU A 104 3.15 -3.70 -13.94
CA GLU A 104 4.27 -3.29 -13.09
C GLU A 104 5.04 -4.48 -12.51
N ILE A 105 4.35 -5.54 -12.08
CA ILE A 105 4.98 -6.77 -11.62
C ILE A 105 5.83 -7.41 -12.74
N GLU A 106 5.31 -7.46 -13.96
CA GLU A 106 6.04 -7.98 -15.11
C GLU A 106 7.24 -7.09 -15.48
N ARG A 107 7.08 -5.76 -15.42
CA ARG A 107 8.19 -4.80 -15.62
C ARG A 107 9.30 -5.04 -14.61
N ILE A 108 8.97 -5.24 -13.33
CA ILE A 108 9.95 -5.47 -12.27
C ILE A 108 10.66 -6.82 -12.45
N LYS A 109 9.94 -7.89 -12.79
CA LYS A 109 10.55 -9.22 -13.03
C LYS A 109 11.50 -9.24 -14.23
N LYS A 110 11.15 -8.52 -15.31
CA LYS A 110 11.95 -8.46 -16.53
C LYS A 110 13.10 -7.45 -16.43
N GLY A 111 12.99 -6.48 -15.54
CA GLY A 111 14.05 -5.51 -15.29
C GLY A 111 15.22 -6.15 -14.56
N ASN A 112 16.44 -5.92 -15.03
CA ASN A 112 17.68 -6.21 -14.28
C ASN A 112 17.89 -5.23 -13.10
N VAL A 113 16.81 -4.76 -12.49
CA VAL A 113 16.85 -3.80 -11.37
C VAL A 113 16.82 -4.58 -10.08
N LYS A 114 17.75 -4.27 -9.17
CA LYS A 114 17.76 -4.85 -7.83
C LYS A 114 16.41 -4.58 -7.14
N THR A 115 15.64 -5.63 -6.90
CA THR A 115 14.32 -5.52 -6.28
C THR A 115 14.45 -5.44 -4.75
N LEU A 116 13.49 -4.74 -4.13
CA LEU A 116 13.40 -4.72 -2.67
C LEU A 116 12.91 -6.08 -2.18
N LYS A 117 13.51 -6.61 -1.10
CA LYS A 117 13.10 -7.89 -0.47
C LYS A 117 11.60 -7.94 -0.12
N CYS A 118 10.96 -6.78 0.10
CA CYS A 118 9.54 -6.69 0.39
C CYS A 118 8.63 -7.04 -0.81
N MET A 119 9.16 -7.03 -2.04
CA MET A 119 8.39 -7.38 -3.23
C MET A 119 8.08 -8.88 -3.30
N GLY A 120 8.86 -9.72 -2.60
CA GLY A 120 8.58 -11.16 -2.49
C GLY A 120 8.75 -11.92 -3.81
N PHE A 121 9.74 -11.52 -4.61
CA PHE A 121 10.30 -12.29 -5.72
C PHE A 121 11.49 -13.11 -5.24
#